data_AF-A0A251QAK2-F1
#
_entry.id   AF-A0A251QAK2-F1
#
_cell.length_a   1.000
_cell.length_b   1.000
_cell.length_c   1.000
_cell.angle_alpha   90.00
_cell.angle_beta   90.00
_cell.angle_gamma   90.00
#
_symmetry.space_group_name_H-M   'P 1'
#
loop_
_entity.id
_entity.type
_entity.pdbx_description
1 polymer ?
#
loop_
_entity_poly.entity_id
_entity_poly.type
_entity_poly.pdbx_seq_one_letter_code
_entity_poly.pdbx_strand_id
1 'polypeptide(L)'
;MEAASVSASSLIRVAALSGSLRKSSYNRGLIRSDLEGEGSFPPAIEAFRQKILEADSILFASPEYNYSFTAPLKNAIDWASRPPNVWADKAAAIVSAGGDFGGGRSQYHLRQVGVFLDLHFINKPEFFLNAFQPPAKFDSDGNLIDEQAKERLKEVLLSLQAFSLKLHQNQ
;
A
#
# COMPACT_ATOMS: atom_id res chain seq x y z
N MET A 1 -37.32 -24.08 -2.45
CA MET A 1 -36.00 -24.04 -1.78
C MET A 1 -34.97 -24.03 -2.88
N GLU A 2 -34.60 -22.84 -3.34
CA GLU A 2 -33.60 -22.65 -4.38
C GLU A 2 -32.27 -22.44 -3.65
N ALA A 3 -31.33 -23.36 -3.86
CA ALA A 3 -30.00 -23.28 -3.27
C ALA A 3 -29.29 -22.07 -3.88
N ALA A 4 -29.08 -21.03 -3.07
CA ALA A 4 -28.24 -19.91 -3.44
C ALA A 4 -26.85 -20.47 -3.80
N SER A 5 -26.45 -20.31 -5.06
CA SER A 5 -25.11 -20.61 -5.51
C SER A 5 -24.15 -19.71 -4.74
N VAL A 6 -23.33 -20.32 -3.88
CA VAL A 6 -22.20 -19.63 -3.26
C VAL A 6 -21.27 -19.23 -4.40
N SER A 7 -21.28 -17.94 -4.74
CA SER A 7 -20.33 -17.34 -5.68
C SER A 7 -18.92 -17.73 -5.23
N ALA A 8 -18.14 -18.30 -6.13
CA ALA A 8 -16.73 -18.58 -5.88
C ALA A 8 -16.09 -17.32 -5.28
N SER A 9 -15.35 -17.47 -4.18
CA SER A 9 -14.55 -16.39 -3.61
C SER A 9 -13.63 -15.89 -4.71
N SER A 10 -13.94 -14.74 -5.28
CA SER A 10 -13.10 -14.08 -6.26
C SER A 10 -11.79 -13.72 -5.58
N LEU A 11 -10.75 -14.48 -5.90
CA LEU A 11 -9.41 -14.29 -5.37
C LEU A 11 -8.91 -12.89 -5.78
N ILE A 12 -8.54 -12.05 -4.80
CA ILE A 12 -8.00 -10.70 -5.05
C ILE A 12 -6.49 -10.74 -4.84
N ARG A 13 -5.74 -10.32 -5.85
CA ARG A 13 -4.29 -10.14 -5.80
C ARG A 13 -3.97 -8.78 -5.22
N VAL A 14 -3.26 -8.76 -4.10
CA VAL A 14 -2.87 -7.52 -3.42
C VAL A 14 -1.37 -7.31 -3.57
N ALA A 15 -0.96 -6.17 -4.12
CA ALA A 15 0.42 -5.72 -3.99
C ALA A 15 0.58 -4.91 -2.71
N ALA A 16 1.37 -5.44 -1.77
CA ALA A 16 1.71 -4.74 -0.53
C ALA A 16 3.08 -4.08 -0.64
N LEU A 17 3.15 -2.77 -0.36
CA LEU A 17 4.39 -2.00 -0.43
C LEU A 17 4.73 -1.38 0.91
N SER A 18 5.99 -1.54 1.32
CA SER A 18 6.55 -0.81 2.46
C SER A 18 7.81 -0.07 2.05
N GLY A 19 7.91 1.20 2.45
CA GLY A 19 9.09 2.02 2.23
C GLY A 19 9.62 2.56 3.56
N SER A 20 10.87 2.22 3.90
CA SER A 20 11.60 2.78 5.03
C SER A 20 13.08 2.91 4.66
N LEU A 21 13.83 3.70 5.43
CA LEU A 21 15.29 3.78 5.30
C LEU A 21 16.00 2.66 6.10
N ARG A 22 15.27 1.72 6.69
CA ARG A 22 15.83 0.61 7.48
C ARG A 22 16.49 -0.45 6.60
N LYS A 23 17.50 -1.14 7.15
CA LYS A 23 18.33 -2.16 6.49
C LYS A 23 17.54 -3.29 5.80
N SER A 24 16.35 -3.60 6.31
CA SER A 24 15.42 -4.61 5.78
C SER A 24 14.53 -4.12 4.61
N SER A 25 14.66 -2.86 4.19
CA SER A 25 13.82 -2.30 3.12
C SER A 25 14.32 -2.71 1.73
N TYR A 26 13.41 -3.17 0.88
CA TYR A 26 13.72 -3.72 -0.45
C TYR A 26 14.11 -2.64 -1.48
N ASN A 27 13.70 -1.38 -1.30
CA ASN A 27 13.98 -0.29 -2.24
C ASN A 27 15.20 0.54 -1.80
N ARG A 28 16.36 0.23 -2.37
CA ARG A 28 17.61 0.99 -2.16
C ARG A 28 18.01 1.88 -3.34
N GLY A 29 17.33 1.76 -4.48
CA GLY A 29 17.56 2.62 -5.65
C GLY A 29 16.65 3.84 -5.61
N LEU A 30 17.23 5.04 -5.62
CA LEU A 30 16.49 6.26 -5.94
C LEU A 30 16.20 6.29 -7.45
N ILE A 31 15.15 7.01 -7.85
CA ILE A 31 14.92 7.39 -9.23
C ILE A 31 16.13 8.18 -9.66
N ARG A 32 16.69 7.72 -10.76
CA ARG A 32 17.70 8.44 -11.51
C ARG A 32 17.16 8.46 -12.93
N SER A 33 16.62 9.61 -13.33
CA SER A 33 15.90 9.78 -14.61
C SER A 33 16.80 9.54 -15.83
N ASP A 34 18.11 9.61 -15.64
CA ASP A 34 19.16 9.20 -16.59
C ASP A 34 19.22 7.69 -16.84
N LEU A 35 18.61 6.86 -15.98
CA LEU A 35 18.49 5.42 -16.18
C LEU A 35 17.26 5.01 -17.00
N GLU A 36 16.43 5.96 -17.40
CA GLU A 36 15.41 5.73 -18.42
C GLU A 36 16.15 5.50 -19.74
N GLY A 37 16.17 4.25 -20.23
CA GLY A 37 16.67 3.95 -21.56
C GLY A 37 15.72 4.49 -22.63
N GLU A 38 16.01 4.26 -23.91
CA GLU A 38 15.10 4.57 -25.03
C GLU A 38 13.78 3.76 -24.91
N GLY A 39 12.85 4.22 -24.06
CA GLY A 39 11.54 3.62 -23.84
C GLY A 39 11.48 2.40 -22.89
N SER A 40 12.52 2.12 -22.09
CA SER A 40 12.53 0.99 -21.15
C SER A 40 13.13 1.34 -19.78
N PHE A 41 12.58 0.78 -18.70
CA PHE A 41 13.12 0.93 -17.35
C PHE A 41 14.12 -0.18 -16.99
N PRO A 42 14.96 0.00 -15.94
CA PRO A 42 15.80 -1.08 -15.43
C PRO A 42 14.97 -2.34 -15.10
N PRO A 43 15.48 -3.57 -15.30
CA PRO A 43 14.70 -4.81 -15.13
C PRO A 43 13.99 -4.95 -13.77
N ALA A 44 14.61 -4.47 -12.69
CA ALA A 44 13.99 -4.47 -11.36
C ALA A 44 12.77 -3.55 -11.27
N ILE A 45 12.79 -2.42 -11.99
CA ILE A 45 11.67 -1.48 -12.08
C ILE A 45 10.56 -2.05 -12.96
N GLU A 46 10.89 -2.70 -14.08
CA GLU A 46 9.88 -3.38 -14.90
C GLU A 46 9.20 -4.52 -14.14
N ALA A 47 9.98 -5.37 -13.46
CA ALA A 47 9.43 -6.44 -12.63
C ALA A 47 8.55 -5.89 -11.49
N PHE A 48 8.90 -4.73 -10.94
CA PHE A 48 8.08 -4.04 -9.95
C PHE A 48 6.77 -3.52 -10.57
N ARG A 49 6.85 -2.81 -11.70
CA ARG A 49 5.69 -2.27 -12.44
C ARG A 49 4.73 -3.38 -12.84
N GLN A 50 5.24 -4.52 -13.29
CA GLN A 50 4.44 -5.69 -13.66
C GLN A 50 3.65 -6.24 -12.47
N LYS A 51 4.25 -6.32 -11.27
CA LYS A 51 3.53 -6.73 -10.06
C LYS A 51 2.40 -5.77 -9.68
N ILE A 52 2.58 -4.47 -9.93
CA ILE A 52 1.52 -3.48 -9.70
C ILE A 52 0.40 -3.64 -10.73
N LEU A 53 0.74 -3.84 -12.02
CA LEU A 53 -0.23 -4.10 -13.07
C LEU A 53 -1.09 -5.34 -12.77
N GLU A 54 -0.45 -6.42 -12.34
CA GLU A 54 -1.10 -7.68 -11.97
C GLU A 54 -1.87 -7.62 -10.65
N ALA A 55 -1.71 -6.58 -9.84
CA ALA A 55 -2.48 -6.46 -8.60
C ALA A 55 -3.88 -5.91 -8.87
N ASP A 56 -4.87 -6.49 -8.22
CA ASP A 56 -6.25 -6.03 -8.21
C ASP A 56 -6.43 -4.85 -7.22
N SER A 57 -5.59 -4.81 -6.17
CA SER A 57 -5.53 -3.70 -5.23
C SER A 57 -4.17 -3.52 -4.56
N ILE A 58 -3.98 -2.35 -3.95
CA ILE A 58 -2.72 -1.92 -3.37
C ILE A 58 -2.86 -1.68 -1.87
N LEU A 59 -1.96 -2.26 -1.07
CA LEU A 59 -1.84 -1.96 0.35
C LEU A 59 -0.52 -1.24 0.62
N PHE A 60 -0.60 0.04 0.97
CA PHE A 60 0.56 0.83 1.35
C PHE A 60 0.81 0.74 2.85
N ALA A 61 2.04 0.43 3.25
CA ALA A 61 2.54 0.54 4.60
C ALA A 61 3.64 1.61 4.65
N SER A 62 3.40 2.71 5.37
CA SER A 62 4.42 3.77 5.50
C SER A 62 4.52 4.23 6.94
N PRO A 63 5.73 4.31 7.53
CA PRO A 63 5.92 5.17 8.69
C PRO A 63 5.80 6.64 8.27
N GLU A 64 5.94 7.54 9.23
CA GLU A 64 5.97 8.99 9.01
C GLU A 64 7.36 9.53 9.32
N TYR A 65 8.00 10.14 8.33
CA TYR A 65 9.26 10.86 8.47
C TYR A 65 9.00 12.34 8.22
N ASN A 66 9.27 13.17 9.23
CA ASN A 66 9.11 14.64 9.15
C ASN A 66 7.75 15.06 8.58
N TYR A 67 6.67 14.53 9.17
CA TYR A 67 5.27 14.80 8.80
C TYR A 67 4.86 14.36 7.38
N SER A 68 5.66 13.52 6.71
CA SER A 68 5.29 12.95 5.41
C SER A 68 5.58 11.46 5.34
N PHE A 69 5.14 10.83 4.25
CA PHE A 69 5.51 9.44 3.94
C PHE A 69 6.95 9.38 3.42
N THR A 70 7.52 8.18 3.38
CA THR A 70 8.97 8.04 3.23
C THR A 70 9.45 8.30 1.80
N ALA A 71 10.66 8.86 1.67
CA ALA A 71 11.28 9.07 0.38
C ALA A 71 11.41 7.78 -0.46
N PRO A 72 11.81 6.61 0.10
CA PRO A 72 11.81 5.35 -0.67
C PRO A 72 10.44 4.92 -1.19
N LEU A 73 9.36 5.16 -0.42
CA LEU A 73 8.00 4.85 -0.90
C LEU A 73 7.60 5.79 -2.04
N LYS A 74 7.82 7.10 -1.88
CA LYS A 74 7.57 8.08 -2.95
C LYS A 74 8.33 7.73 -4.22
N ASN A 75 9.57 7.32 -4.06
CA ASN A 75 10.42 6.92 -5.17
C ASN A 75 9.88 5.70 -5.93
N ALA A 76 9.41 4.68 -5.22
CA ALA A 76 8.78 3.52 -5.86
C ALA A 76 7.50 3.93 -6.62
N ILE A 77 6.68 4.79 -6.01
CA ILE A 77 5.47 5.34 -6.63
C ILE A 77 5.81 6.08 -7.93
N ASP A 78 6.83 6.93 -7.90
CA ASP A 78 7.24 7.75 -9.03
C ASP A 78 7.83 6.95 -10.20
N TRP A 79 8.45 5.79 -9.94
CA TRP A 79 8.94 4.86 -10.97
C TRP A 79 7.77 4.18 -11.70
N ALA A 80 6.75 3.78 -10.94
CA ALA A 80 5.56 3.13 -11.49
C ALA A 80 4.54 4.12 -12.09
N SER A 81 4.64 5.41 -11.79
CA SER A 81 3.79 6.43 -12.41
C SER A 81 4.26 6.86 -13.80
N ARG A 82 5.52 6.58 -14.17
CA ARG A 82 6.05 6.88 -15.51
C ARG A 82 5.18 6.22 -16.59
N PRO A 83 4.86 6.91 -17.71
CA PRO A 83 3.96 6.38 -18.73
C PRO A 83 4.36 4.99 -19.24
N PRO A 84 3.42 4.03 -19.34
CA PRO A 84 2.03 4.13 -18.87
C PRO A 84 1.93 4.10 -17.33
N ASN A 85 1.06 4.93 -16.75
CA ASN A 85 0.79 4.92 -15.30
C ASN A 85 0.18 3.58 -14.90
N VAL A 86 0.91 2.76 -14.12
CA VAL A 86 0.43 1.43 -13.73
C VAL A 86 -0.42 1.41 -12.45
N TRP A 87 -0.64 2.58 -11.84
CA TRP A 87 -1.42 2.72 -10.61
C TRP A 87 -2.92 2.92 -10.83
N ALA A 88 -3.32 3.41 -12.01
CA ALA A 88 -4.67 3.89 -12.28
C ALA A 88 -5.75 2.82 -12.08
N ASP A 89 -6.95 3.27 -11.70
CA ASP A 89 -8.18 2.49 -11.52
C ASP A 89 -8.12 1.41 -10.43
N LYS A 90 -7.04 1.36 -9.62
CA LYS A 90 -6.87 0.34 -8.58
C LYS A 90 -7.40 0.81 -7.22
N ALA A 91 -8.07 -0.10 -6.52
CA ALA A 91 -8.39 0.09 -5.12
C ALA A 91 -7.12 0.16 -4.27
N ALA A 92 -7.12 1.00 -3.24
CA ALA A 92 -5.98 1.14 -2.33
C ALA A 92 -6.37 1.33 -0.86
N ALA A 93 -5.49 0.88 0.04
CA ALA A 93 -5.56 1.19 1.47
C ALA A 93 -4.18 1.61 1.98
N ILE A 94 -4.17 2.33 3.11
CA ILE A 94 -2.95 2.79 3.76
C ILE A 94 -2.99 2.35 5.22
N VAL A 95 -1.88 1.77 5.68
CA VAL A 95 -1.62 1.47 7.08
C VAL A 95 -0.31 2.15 7.50
N SER A 96 -0.25 2.62 8.73
CA SER A 96 0.98 3.20 9.27
C SER A 96 1.24 2.76 10.71
N ALA A 97 2.53 2.65 11.03
CA ALA A 97 3.02 2.39 12.38
C ALA A 97 4.23 3.29 12.66
N GLY A 98 4.22 3.98 13.80
CA GLY A 98 5.25 4.95 14.17
C GLY A 98 5.07 5.46 15.60
N GLY A 99 5.77 6.54 15.94
CA GLY A 99 5.55 7.23 17.21
C GLY A 99 4.34 8.15 17.18
N ASP A 100 3.93 8.62 18.36
CA ASP A 100 2.86 9.58 18.58
C ASP A 100 1.56 9.23 17.83
N PHE A 101 1.29 9.96 16.74
CA PHE A 101 0.10 9.83 15.91
C PHE A 101 0.13 8.60 14.97
N GLY A 102 1.10 7.69 15.15
CA GLY A 102 1.19 6.43 14.40
C GLY A 102 1.44 6.60 12.90
N GLY A 103 1.77 7.81 12.46
CA GLY A 103 1.96 8.16 11.06
C GLY A 103 0.68 8.54 10.32
N GLY A 104 -0.30 9.17 10.97
CA GLY A 104 -1.51 9.62 10.28
C GLY A 104 -1.28 10.74 9.27
N ARG A 105 -0.31 11.66 9.47
CA ARG A 105 -0.07 12.78 8.52
C ARG A 105 0.52 12.26 7.20
N SER A 106 1.39 11.25 7.28
CA SER A 106 1.94 10.61 6.08
C SER A 106 0.85 10.03 5.16
N GLN A 107 -0.25 9.51 5.73
CA GLN A 107 -1.37 8.98 4.94
C GLN A 107 -2.07 10.07 4.14
N TYR A 108 -2.26 11.27 4.70
CA TYR A 108 -2.91 12.38 3.99
C TYR A 108 -2.10 12.82 2.78
N HIS A 109 -0.78 12.96 2.92
CA HIS A 109 0.09 13.28 1.78
C HIS A 109 0.10 12.16 0.72
N LEU A 110 0.08 10.88 1.15
CA LEU A 110 0.00 9.77 0.21
C LEU A 110 -1.34 9.75 -0.56
N ARG A 111 -2.45 10.08 0.11
CA ARG A 111 -3.77 10.23 -0.53
C ARG A 111 -3.76 11.32 -1.59
N GLN A 112 -3.15 12.47 -1.31
CA GLN A 112 -3.00 13.56 -2.28
C GLN A 112 -2.25 13.10 -3.54
N VAL A 113 -1.16 12.33 -3.37
CA VAL A 113 -0.43 11.75 -4.51
C VAL A 113 -1.30 10.77 -5.29
N GLY A 114 -2.04 9.90 -4.60
CA GLY A 114 -2.89 8.93 -5.30
C GLY A 114 -4.07 9.54 -6.06
N VAL A 115 -4.51 10.77 -5.74
CA VAL A 115 -5.47 11.50 -6.59
C VAL A 115 -4.89 11.70 -8.00
N PHE A 116 -3.63 12.12 -8.12
CA PHE A 116 -2.98 12.29 -9.43
C PHE A 116 -2.78 10.95 -10.16
N LEU A 117 -2.53 9.88 -9.42
CA LEU A 117 -2.28 8.55 -9.96
C LEU A 117 -3.55 7.77 -10.31
N ASP A 118 -4.72 8.36 -10.08
CA ASP A 118 -6.03 7.75 -10.25
C ASP A 118 -6.23 6.47 -9.40
N LEU A 119 -5.75 6.52 -8.16
CA LEU A 119 -5.98 5.48 -7.16
C LEU A 119 -7.28 5.73 -6.39
N HIS A 120 -8.03 4.66 -6.15
CA HIS A 120 -9.26 4.72 -5.36
C HIS A 120 -9.01 4.23 -3.93
N PHE A 121 -8.79 5.15 -2.98
CA PHE A 121 -8.58 4.75 -1.59
C PHE A 121 -9.89 4.42 -0.86
N ILE A 122 -9.85 3.38 -0.02
CA ILE A 122 -10.85 3.26 1.05
C ILE A 122 -10.71 4.41 2.05
N ASN A 123 -11.84 4.90 2.52
CA ASN A 123 -11.89 5.99 3.51
C ASN A 123 -11.99 5.48 4.94
N LYS A 124 -12.57 4.28 5.14
CA LYS A 124 -12.74 3.66 6.46
C LYS A 124 -12.57 2.12 6.39
N PRO A 125 -12.14 1.49 7.50
CA PRO A 125 -11.57 2.14 8.67
C PRO A 125 -10.19 2.75 8.38
N GLU A 126 -9.76 3.74 9.16
CA GLU A 126 -8.39 4.24 9.12
C GLU A 126 -7.53 3.43 10.09
N PHE A 127 -6.26 3.19 9.72
CA PHE A 127 -5.33 2.46 10.57
C PHE A 127 -4.00 3.22 10.71
N PHE A 128 -3.79 3.74 11.91
CA PHE A 128 -2.51 4.25 12.38
C PHE A 128 -2.24 3.63 13.76
N LEU A 129 -1.00 3.27 14.01
CA LEU A 129 -0.58 2.56 15.23
C LEU A 129 0.61 3.27 15.87
N ASN A 130 0.43 3.69 17.13
CA ASN A 130 1.57 4.08 17.95
C ASN A 130 2.35 2.82 18.36
N ALA A 131 3.42 2.52 17.63
CA ALA A 131 4.20 1.31 17.76
C ALA A 131 5.00 1.24 19.08
N PHE A 132 5.22 2.39 19.73
CA PHE A 132 6.03 2.50 20.95
C PHE A 132 5.18 2.64 22.22
N GLN A 133 3.86 2.71 22.10
CA GLN A 133 2.96 2.77 23.24
C GLN A 133 2.86 1.39 23.91
N PRO A 134 3.04 1.28 25.25
CA PRO A 134 2.78 0.04 25.98
C PRO A 134 1.29 -0.37 25.95
N PRO A 135 0.97 -1.67 25.97
CA PRO A 135 1.88 -2.81 25.90
C PRO A 135 2.53 -2.93 24.51
N ALA A 136 3.66 -3.64 24.42
CA ALA A 136 4.42 -3.80 23.18
C ALA A 136 3.53 -4.26 22.02
N LYS A 137 3.65 -3.57 20.87
CA LYS A 137 2.84 -3.86 19.69
C LYS A 137 3.47 -4.90 18.77
N PHE A 138 4.80 -4.97 18.78
CA PHE A 138 5.58 -5.87 17.95
C PHE A 138 6.55 -6.70 18.81
N ASP A 139 6.85 -7.92 18.38
CA ASP A 139 7.92 -8.74 18.95
C ASP A 139 9.31 -8.35 18.38
N SER A 140 10.35 -9.08 18.78
CA SER A 140 11.74 -8.86 18.34
C SER A 140 11.96 -9.12 16.85
N ASP A 141 11.10 -9.92 16.22
CA ASP A 141 11.17 -10.26 14.80
C ASP A 141 10.37 -9.27 13.94
N GLY A 142 9.64 -8.34 14.58
CA GLY A 142 8.81 -7.35 13.93
C GLY A 142 7.40 -7.84 13.60
N ASN A 143 6.97 -8.97 14.15
CA ASN A 143 5.59 -9.43 13.99
C ASN A 143 4.65 -8.61 14.88
N LEU A 144 3.49 -8.25 14.35
CA LEU A 144 2.44 -7.60 15.12
C LEU A 144 1.86 -8.60 16.13
N ILE A 145 1.98 -8.33 17.43
CA ILE A 145 1.50 -9.21 18.52
C ILE A 145 0.28 -8.65 19.25
N ASP A 146 -0.01 -7.36 19.10
CA ASP A 146 -1.18 -6.73 19.73
C ASP A 146 -2.49 -7.18 19.05
N GLU A 147 -3.33 -7.91 19.78
CA GLU A 147 -4.56 -8.51 19.24
C GLU A 147 -5.57 -7.47 18.78
N GLN A 148 -5.68 -6.33 19.47
CA GLN A 148 -6.56 -5.24 19.05
C GLN A 148 -6.09 -4.63 17.72
N ALA A 149 -4.78 -4.41 17.55
CA ALA A 149 -4.22 -3.95 16.30
C ALA A 149 -4.42 -4.98 15.17
N LYS A 150 -4.31 -6.28 15.45
CA LYS A 150 -4.61 -7.33 14.45
C LYS A 150 -6.05 -7.26 13.95
N GLU A 151 -7.02 -7.12 14.86
CA GLU A 151 -8.43 -7.03 14.45
C GLU A 151 -8.71 -5.76 13.63
N ARG A 152 -8.21 -4.60 14.06
CA ARG A 152 -8.34 -3.36 13.27
C ARG A 152 -7.68 -3.47 11.89
N LEU A 153 -6.52 -4.13 11.79
CA LEU A 153 -5.84 -4.35 10.51
C LEU A 153 -6.69 -5.26 9.61
N LYS A 154 -7.27 -6.32 10.17
CA LYS A 154 -8.18 -7.21 9.45
C LYS A 154 -9.41 -6.47 8.92
N GLU A 155 -10.00 -5.55 9.68
CA GLU A 155 -11.11 -4.72 9.20
C GLU A 155 -10.72 -3.85 7.99
N VAL A 156 -9.50 -3.29 7.98
CA VAL A 156 -8.95 -2.58 6.81
C VAL A 156 -8.84 -3.50 5.60
N LEU A 157 -8.32 -4.72 5.78
CA LEU A 157 -8.16 -5.69 4.70
C LEU A 157 -9.51 -6.15 4.13
N LEU A 158 -10.51 -6.38 4.99
CA LEU A 158 -11.86 -6.72 4.56
C LEU A 158 -12.54 -5.56 3.81
N SER A 159 -12.36 -4.32 4.28
CA SER A 159 -12.86 -3.13 3.59
C SER A 159 -12.20 -2.94 2.23
N LEU A 160 -10.88 -3.10 2.14
CA LEU A 160 -10.13 -3.07 0.88
C LEU A 160 -10.65 -4.15 -0.07
N GLN A 161 -10.77 -5.39 0.40
CA GLN A 161 -11.28 -6.51 -0.39
C GLN A 161 -12.66 -6.20 -0.97
N ALA A 162 -13.61 -5.80 -0.13
CA ALA A 162 -14.96 -5.48 -0.56
C ALA A 162 -14.99 -4.34 -1.59
N PHE A 163 -14.16 -3.31 -1.40
CA PHE A 163 -14.07 -2.19 -2.31
C PHE A 163 -13.44 -2.58 -3.66
N SER A 164 -12.40 -3.41 -3.67
CA SER A 164 -11.81 -3.97 -4.89
C SER A 164 -12.82 -4.75 -5.72
N LEU A 165 -13.62 -5.62 -5.09
CA LEU A 165 -14.67 -6.37 -5.78
C LEU A 165 -15.71 -5.46 -6.40
N LYS A 166 -16.11 -4.40 -5.69
CA LYS A 166 -17.07 -3.43 -6.19
C LYS A 166 -16.54 -2.67 -7.41
N LEU A 167 -15.27 -2.27 -7.43
CA LEU A 167 -14.68 -1.60 -8.59
C LEU A 167 -14.67 -2.53 -9.81
N HIS A 168 -14.25 -3.79 -9.65
CA HIS A 168 -14.19 -4.75 -10.75
C HIS A 168 -15.56 -5.11 -11.34
N GLN A 169 -16.63 -5.05 -10.54
CA GLN A 169 -17.99 -5.29 -11.05
C GLN A 169 -18.55 -4.14 -11.91
N ASN A 170 -17.95 -2.93 -11.82
CA ASN A 170 -18.40 -1.75 -12.54
C ASN A 170 -17.52 -1.42 -13.76
N GLN A 171 -16.53 -2.27 -14.06
CA GLN A 171 -15.69 -2.22 -15.27
C GLN A 171 -16.20 -3.23 -16.30
#